data_AF-A0A3M1C1I4-F1
#
_entry.id   AF-A0A3M1C1I4-F1
#
_cell.length_a   1.000
_cell.length_b   1.000
_cell.length_c   1.000
_cell.angle_alpha   90.00
_cell.angle_beta   90.00
_cell.angle_gamma   90.00
#
_symmetry.space_group_name_H-M   'P 1'
#
loop_
_entity.id
_entity.type
_entity.pdbx_description
1 polymer ?
#
loop_
_entity_poly.entity_id
_entity_poly.type
_entity_poly.pdbx_seq_one_letter_code
_entity_poly.pdbx_strand_id
1 'polypeptide(L)'
;NDVFENNASDYGRKLYLIENCIYGIDIQPIAVQIAKLRFFISLIVDQKINSHKENFGIRSLPNLETKFVAANTLIGLEKSQQLSFRNPEIEKKENELKQLRHEYFTANTRKRKLELQKKDKILRKEIAELLEKDGWPETTARQIAAFDPYDQNHFANWFDPEWMFGITSGFDIVIGNPPYIQLQKNSGQLAKLYEKQNFQTFARTGDIYALFYEKGMQLLKDNGILAYITSNKWMRAGYGEKLRVFFTLFNPIILIDLGPDVFENATVDTNILFLQKNKPQTTFQLKAITLQKNDRNNIARALLEQYTTLEKLSADAWFIGSSAEQQLKEKIERIGKPLKDWDVKIYRGVLTGLNEAFIITTEKRNEILANCSVAEASRFGGLTERERTEAIIKPILRGRDIKRYYYEWAGLWVIFIPWHFPLHEDTSIQGASEKAEKEFQKQYPAIYSHLLEFKEPLSKRNKEETGIRYEWYALQRCAATYYPEFEKEKVVYGQFQDYAEYSFCEAGIYLSSNEYM
;
A
#
# COMPACT_ATOMS: atom_id res chain seq x y z
N ASN A 1 25.48 29.91 -27.26
CA ASN A 1 24.56 29.73 -26.11
C ASN A 1 24.49 31.02 -25.28
N ASP A 2 24.25 32.17 -25.92
CA ASP A 2 24.26 33.53 -25.30
C ASP A 2 23.27 33.75 -24.14
N VAL A 3 22.25 32.89 -24.04
CA VAL A 3 21.17 32.99 -23.05
C VAL A 3 21.65 32.55 -21.65
N PHE A 4 22.65 31.66 -21.57
CA PHE A 4 23.17 31.15 -20.30
C PHE A 4 24.17 32.11 -19.64
N GLU A 5 24.99 32.80 -20.43
CA GLU A 5 26.03 33.69 -19.92
C GLU A 5 25.46 35.01 -19.37
N ASN A 6 24.33 35.48 -19.89
CA ASN A 6 23.77 36.79 -19.54
C ASN A 6 22.60 36.76 -18.53
N ASN A 7 22.24 35.60 -18.00
CA ASN A 7 21.18 35.44 -16.97
C ASN A 7 19.84 36.13 -17.31
N ALA A 8 19.56 36.37 -18.61
CA ALA A 8 18.62 37.41 -19.05
C ALA A 8 17.18 36.92 -19.32
N SER A 9 16.90 35.61 -19.27
CA SER A 9 15.55 35.07 -19.50
C SER A 9 15.30 33.75 -18.79
N ASP A 10 14.45 33.78 -17.74
CA ASP A 10 13.98 32.59 -17.04
C ASP A 10 13.22 31.62 -17.98
N TYR A 11 12.55 32.14 -19.01
CA TYR A 11 11.89 31.33 -20.04
C TYR A 11 12.87 30.38 -20.74
N GLY A 12 14.01 30.89 -21.23
CA GLY A 12 14.99 30.08 -21.96
C GLY A 12 15.57 28.97 -21.11
N ARG A 13 15.86 29.27 -19.83
CA ARG A 13 16.33 28.28 -18.85
C ARG A 13 15.26 27.21 -18.58
N LYS A 14 14.02 27.61 -18.30
CA LYS A 14 12.92 26.66 -18.04
C LYS A 14 12.67 25.77 -19.26
N LEU A 15 12.65 26.33 -20.46
CA LEU A 15 12.46 25.57 -21.70
C LEU A 15 13.56 24.51 -21.88
N TYR A 16 14.83 24.90 -21.67
CA TYR A 16 15.95 23.97 -21.74
C TYR A 16 15.83 22.83 -20.72
N LEU A 17 15.47 23.13 -19.47
CA LEU A 17 15.29 22.12 -18.42
C LEU A 17 14.13 21.16 -18.74
N ILE A 18 13.01 21.69 -19.24
CA ILE A 18 11.86 20.88 -19.66
C ILE A 18 12.25 19.94 -20.79
N GLU A 19 12.99 20.44 -21.78
CA GLU A 19 13.40 19.67 -22.95
C GLU A 19 14.42 18.58 -22.60
N ASN A 20 15.44 18.90 -21.80
CA ASN A 20 16.63 18.05 -21.65
C ASN A 20 16.71 17.30 -20.31
N CYS A 21 16.00 17.76 -19.27
CA CYS A 21 16.22 17.27 -17.91
C CYS A 21 14.97 16.64 -17.28
N ILE A 22 13.78 17.11 -17.65
CA ILE A 22 12.54 16.71 -16.97
C ILE A 22 11.78 15.67 -17.80
N TYR A 23 11.38 14.59 -17.16
CA TYR A 23 10.52 13.56 -17.72
C TYR A 23 9.50 13.15 -16.65
N GLY A 24 8.28 12.81 -17.04
CA GLY A 24 7.22 12.49 -16.09
C GLY A 24 6.40 11.28 -16.49
N ILE A 25 5.94 10.54 -15.49
CA ILE A 25 5.10 9.36 -15.64
C ILE A 25 4.01 9.37 -14.57
N ASP A 26 2.80 9.05 -14.99
CA ASP A 26 1.69 8.72 -14.09
C ASP A 26 0.87 7.59 -14.71
N ILE A 27 0.15 6.79 -13.92
CA ILE A 27 -0.75 5.77 -14.46
C ILE A 27 -2.04 6.41 -15.03
N GLN A 28 -2.41 7.60 -14.55
CA GLN A 28 -3.62 8.31 -14.96
C GLN A 28 -3.32 9.32 -16.09
N PRO A 29 -3.90 9.16 -17.29
CA PRO A 29 -3.72 10.12 -18.38
C PRO A 29 -4.08 11.56 -18.01
N ILE A 30 -5.11 11.76 -17.18
CA ILE A 30 -5.53 13.09 -16.74
C ILE A 30 -4.46 13.80 -15.90
N ALA A 31 -3.73 13.09 -15.04
CA ALA A 31 -2.65 13.66 -14.24
C ALA A 31 -1.50 14.13 -15.14
N VAL A 32 -1.19 13.37 -16.18
CA VAL A 32 -0.22 13.75 -17.22
C VAL A 32 -0.65 15.03 -17.95
N GLN A 33 -1.93 15.17 -18.32
CA GLN A 33 -2.42 16.40 -18.97
C GLN A 33 -2.34 17.62 -18.05
N ILE A 34 -2.70 17.45 -16.77
CA ILE A 34 -2.58 18.52 -15.76
C ILE A 34 -1.12 18.94 -15.61
N ALA A 35 -0.19 17.98 -15.55
CA ALA A 35 1.24 18.27 -15.49
C ALA A 35 1.70 19.10 -16.71
N LYS A 36 1.34 18.67 -17.93
CA LYS A 36 1.65 19.41 -19.18
C LYS A 36 1.14 20.86 -19.12
N LEU A 37 -0.10 21.06 -18.67
CA LEU A 37 -0.69 22.40 -18.50
C LEU A 37 0.12 23.25 -17.50
N ARG A 38 0.57 22.67 -16.38
CA ARG A 38 1.40 23.39 -15.39
C ARG A 38 2.75 23.83 -15.97
N PHE A 39 3.39 22.99 -16.79
CA PHE A 39 4.61 23.38 -17.51
C PHE A 39 4.35 24.52 -18.50
N PHE A 40 3.25 24.47 -19.23
CA PHE A 40 2.87 25.57 -20.13
C PHE A 40 2.63 26.89 -19.39
N ILE A 41 1.88 26.88 -18.30
CA ILE A 41 1.66 28.08 -17.47
C ILE A 41 3.00 28.62 -16.96
N SER A 42 3.87 27.74 -16.45
CA SER A 42 5.19 28.13 -15.97
C SER A 42 6.09 28.75 -17.05
N LEU A 43 5.89 28.40 -18.31
CA LEU A 43 6.59 29.03 -19.44
C LEU A 43 5.94 30.35 -19.84
N ILE A 44 4.60 30.41 -19.93
CA ILE A 44 3.86 31.62 -20.33
C ILE A 44 4.15 32.79 -19.40
N VAL A 45 4.18 32.56 -18.09
CA VAL A 45 4.41 33.60 -17.07
C VAL A 45 5.73 34.35 -17.28
N ASP A 46 6.74 33.71 -17.86
CA ASP A 46 8.06 34.30 -18.08
C ASP A 46 8.24 34.90 -19.48
N GLN A 47 7.25 34.77 -20.38
CA GLN A 47 7.33 35.35 -21.72
C GLN A 47 7.12 36.86 -21.66
N LYS A 48 8.04 37.62 -22.28
CA LYS A 48 7.96 39.08 -22.36
C LYS A 48 7.39 39.52 -23.71
N ILE A 49 6.40 40.41 -23.66
CA ILE A 49 5.78 41.03 -24.84
C ILE A 49 6.73 42.07 -25.44
N ASN A 50 6.88 42.04 -26.75
CA ASN A 50 7.58 43.03 -27.55
C ASN A 50 6.72 43.41 -28.76
N SER A 51 6.11 44.60 -28.72
CA SER A 51 5.20 45.13 -29.75
C SER A 51 5.84 45.32 -31.13
N HIS A 52 7.17 45.34 -31.21
CA HIS A 52 7.91 45.50 -32.46
C HIS A 52 8.27 44.18 -33.14
N LYS A 53 7.92 43.04 -32.54
CA LYS A 53 8.15 41.70 -33.11
C LYS A 53 6.85 41.05 -33.53
N GLU A 54 6.93 40.18 -34.54
CA GLU A 54 5.81 39.32 -34.95
C GLU A 54 5.28 38.51 -33.74
N ASN A 55 3.96 38.35 -33.67
CA ASN A 55 3.27 37.74 -32.53
C ASN A 55 3.68 38.35 -31.17
N PHE A 56 3.98 39.65 -31.16
CA PHE A 56 4.48 40.37 -29.98
C PHE A 56 5.74 39.74 -29.36
N GLY A 57 6.56 39.03 -30.14
CA GLY A 57 7.73 38.31 -29.64
C GLY A 57 7.43 37.07 -28.79
N ILE A 58 6.15 36.68 -28.69
CA ILE A 58 5.69 35.50 -27.95
C ILE A 58 5.97 34.24 -28.79
N ARG A 59 6.66 33.28 -28.17
CA ARG A 59 7.01 31.99 -28.78
C ARG A 59 5.90 30.97 -28.57
N SER A 60 5.75 30.10 -29.56
CA SER A 60 4.92 28.92 -29.46
C SER A 60 5.38 28.01 -28.31
N LEU A 61 4.43 27.43 -27.58
CA LEU A 61 4.72 26.46 -26.55
C LEU A 61 5.26 25.15 -27.15
N PRO A 62 6.13 24.44 -26.43
CA PRO A 62 6.67 23.16 -26.89
C PRO A 62 5.59 22.07 -26.89
N ASN A 63 5.84 20.98 -27.59
CA ASN A 63 5.03 19.77 -27.50
C ASN A 63 5.61 18.83 -26.44
N LEU A 64 4.78 18.34 -25.52
CA LEU A 64 5.20 17.63 -24.30
C LEU A 64 4.81 16.15 -24.28
N GLU A 65 4.19 15.65 -25.35
CA GLU A 65 3.68 14.29 -25.51
C GLU A 65 4.74 13.22 -25.30
N THR A 66 5.98 13.48 -25.72
CA THR A 66 7.12 12.54 -25.59
C THR A 66 7.89 12.73 -24.28
N LYS A 67 7.50 13.69 -23.44
CA LYS A 67 8.17 14.03 -22.16
C LYS A 67 7.37 13.55 -20.95
N PHE A 68 6.04 13.53 -21.07
CA PHE A 68 5.13 13.08 -20.03
C PHE A 68 4.20 12.01 -20.60
N VAL A 69 4.35 10.79 -20.10
CA VAL A 69 3.67 9.60 -20.61
C VAL A 69 2.78 8.98 -19.54
N ALA A 70 1.63 8.46 -19.96
CA ALA A 70 0.75 7.72 -19.07
C ALA A 70 1.12 6.22 -19.13
N ALA A 71 1.61 5.66 -18.04
CA ALA A 71 2.11 4.29 -18.02
C ALA A 71 2.15 3.65 -16.63
N ASN A 72 2.11 2.31 -16.56
CA ASN A 72 2.35 1.58 -15.32
C ASN A 72 3.85 1.44 -15.06
N THR A 73 4.38 2.27 -14.15
CA THR A 73 5.80 2.31 -13.78
C THR A 73 6.35 1.00 -13.24
N LEU A 74 5.52 0.17 -12.59
CA LEU A 74 5.96 -1.05 -11.90
C LEU A 74 6.04 -2.28 -12.80
N ILE A 75 5.60 -2.20 -14.06
CA ILE A 75 5.67 -3.32 -15.02
C ILE A 75 6.70 -2.95 -16.08
N GLY A 76 7.79 -3.71 -16.15
CA GLY A 76 8.82 -3.57 -17.19
C GLY A 76 8.49 -4.38 -18.44
N LEU A 77 9.27 -4.15 -19.51
CA LEU A 77 9.28 -5.03 -20.68
C LEU A 77 10.17 -6.26 -20.43
N GLU A 78 9.80 -7.39 -21.02
CA GLU A 78 10.61 -8.60 -21.01
C GLU A 78 11.75 -8.45 -22.04
N LYS A 79 12.99 -8.39 -21.56
CA LYS A 79 14.18 -8.26 -22.41
C LYS A 79 14.75 -9.64 -22.73
N SER A 80 15.30 -9.82 -23.93
CA SER A 80 16.01 -11.06 -24.30
C SER A 80 17.19 -11.32 -23.35
N GLN A 81 17.35 -12.58 -22.89
CA GLN A 81 18.48 -13.01 -22.05
C GLN A 81 19.76 -13.23 -22.85
N GLN A 82 19.65 -13.34 -24.17
CA GLN A 82 20.76 -13.50 -25.09
C GLN A 82 20.94 -12.18 -25.84
N LEU A 83 21.99 -11.43 -25.51
CA LEU A 83 22.87 -10.71 -26.45
C LEU A 83 23.76 -9.75 -25.66
N SER A 84 25.06 -10.07 -25.60
CA SER A 84 26.08 -9.18 -25.02
C SER A 84 26.38 -7.94 -25.89
N PHE A 85 25.77 -7.85 -27.07
CA PHE A 85 25.93 -6.73 -28.00
C PHE A 85 24.57 -6.34 -28.59
N ARG A 86 24.24 -5.03 -28.54
CA ARG A 86 23.05 -4.50 -29.22
C ARG A 86 23.23 -4.55 -30.73
N ASN A 87 22.16 -4.87 -31.43
CA ASN A 87 22.10 -4.77 -32.88
C ASN A 87 22.29 -3.30 -33.35
N PRO A 88 23.34 -2.99 -34.13
CA PRO A 88 23.62 -1.61 -34.56
C PRO A 88 22.50 -0.97 -35.38
N GLU A 89 21.71 -1.77 -36.12
CA GLU A 89 20.58 -1.26 -36.88
C GLU A 89 19.44 -0.78 -35.98
N ILE A 90 19.20 -1.49 -34.87
CA ILE A 90 18.20 -1.11 -33.86
C ILE A 90 18.65 0.19 -33.18
N GLU A 91 19.91 0.26 -32.75
CA GLU A 91 20.47 1.47 -32.13
C GLU A 91 20.40 2.69 -33.07
N LYS A 92 20.67 2.49 -34.36
CA LYS A 92 20.51 3.55 -35.37
C LYS A 92 19.06 4.06 -35.42
N LYS A 93 18.07 3.16 -35.48
CA LYS A 93 16.65 3.54 -35.52
C LYS A 93 16.17 4.16 -34.21
N GLU A 94 16.67 3.72 -33.06
CA GLU A 94 16.41 4.36 -31.76
C GLU A 94 16.91 5.82 -31.75
N ASN A 95 18.11 6.07 -32.28
CA ASN A 95 18.66 7.41 -32.40
C ASN A 95 17.86 8.28 -33.38
N GLU A 96 17.42 7.73 -34.51
CA GLU A 96 16.50 8.40 -35.44
C GLU A 96 15.17 8.76 -34.75
N LEU A 97 14.63 7.86 -33.92
CA LEU A 97 13.39 8.08 -33.17
C LEU A 97 13.59 9.21 -32.13
N LYS A 98 14.72 9.21 -31.44
CA LYS A 98 15.09 10.25 -30.48
C LYS A 98 15.20 11.62 -31.14
N GLN A 99 15.89 11.72 -32.28
CA GLN A 99 16.01 12.96 -33.05
C GLN A 99 14.65 13.46 -33.53
N LEU A 100 13.82 12.55 -34.06
CA LEU A 100 12.47 12.87 -34.51
C LEU A 100 11.60 13.43 -33.37
N ARG A 101 11.68 12.83 -32.18
CA ARG A 101 10.93 13.30 -31.00
C ARG A 101 11.44 14.66 -30.49
N HIS A 102 12.74 14.93 -30.63
CA HIS A 102 13.31 16.25 -30.37
C HIS A 102 12.81 17.30 -31.38
N GLU A 103 12.74 16.97 -32.67
CA GLU A 103 12.11 17.85 -33.67
C GLU A 103 10.62 18.08 -33.38
N TYR A 104 9.92 17.05 -32.89
CA TYR A 104 8.51 17.18 -32.51
C TYR A 104 8.32 18.18 -31.36
N PHE A 105 9.24 18.22 -30.39
CA PHE A 105 9.17 19.14 -29.25
C PHE A 105 9.03 20.61 -29.69
N THR A 106 9.73 21.06 -30.73
CA THR A 106 9.69 22.44 -31.21
C THR A 106 8.71 22.69 -32.37
N ALA A 107 8.06 21.65 -32.90
CA ALA A 107 7.17 21.78 -34.05
C ALA A 107 5.97 22.71 -33.77
N ASN A 108 5.79 23.73 -34.61
CA ASN A 108 4.78 24.77 -34.41
C ASN A 108 3.58 24.72 -35.38
N THR A 109 3.63 23.90 -36.43
CA THR A 109 2.51 23.74 -37.37
C THR A 109 1.84 22.38 -37.25
N ARG A 110 0.50 22.33 -37.39
CA ARG A 110 -0.28 21.09 -37.37
C ARG A 110 0.19 20.09 -38.43
N LYS A 111 0.51 20.58 -39.64
CA LYS A 111 1.03 19.75 -40.74
C LYS A 111 2.33 19.05 -40.34
N ARG A 112 3.32 19.81 -39.82
CA ARG A 112 4.60 19.23 -39.39
C ARG A 112 4.42 18.23 -38.24
N LYS A 113 3.57 18.56 -37.26
CA LYS A 113 3.26 17.63 -36.14
C LYS A 113 2.72 16.29 -36.65
N LEU A 114 1.74 16.32 -37.56
CA LEU A 114 1.15 15.11 -38.14
C LEU A 114 2.16 14.30 -38.97
N GLU A 115 3.06 14.97 -39.71
CA GLU A 115 4.13 14.31 -40.45
C GLU A 115 5.10 13.58 -39.50
N LEU A 116 5.53 14.23 -38.43
CA LEU A 116 6.43 13.65 -37.43
C LEU A 116 5.77 12.48 -36.68
N GLN A 117 4.50 12.61 -36.29
CA GLN A 117 3.74 11.52 -35.65
C GLN A 117 3.63 10.27 -36.54
N LYS A 118 3.39 10.47 -37.85
CA LYS A 118 3.36 9.36 -38.82
C LYS A 118 4.72 8.68 -38.92
N LYS A 119 5.81 9.46 -38.99
CA LYS A 119 7.17 8.94 -39.04
C LYS A 119 7.57 8.20 -37.75
N ASP A 120 7.23 8.73 -36.57
CA ASP A 120 7.43 8.06 -35.27
C ASP A 120 6.76 6.68 -35.27
N LYS A 121 5.49 6.62 -35.70
CA LYS A 121 4.73 5.37 -35.80
C LYS A 121 5.34 4.35 -36.76
N ILE A 122 5.82 4.80 -37.92
CA ILE A 122 6.50 3.92 -38.89
C ILE A 122 7.79 3.38 -38.27
N LEU A 123 8.59 4.25 -37.68
CA LEU A 123 9.88 3.87 -37.11
C LEU A 123 9.73 2.90 -35.94
N ARG A 124 8.73 3.07 -35.06
CA ARG A 124 8.41 2.09 -34.01
C ARG A 124 8.01 0.72 -34.54
N LYS A 125 7.32 0.65 -35.69
CA LYS A 125 6.98 -0.63 -36.34
C LYS A 125 8.23 -1.30 -36.92
N GLU A 126 9.07 -0.55 -37.61
CA GLU A 126 10.33 -1.06 -38.15
C GLU A 126 11.26 -1.56 -37.03
N ILE A 127 11.33 -0.83 -35.91
CA ILE A 127 12.06 -1.25 -34.71
C ILE A 127 11.48 -2.56 -34.17
N ALA A 128 10.16 -2.69 -34.05
CA ALA A 128 9.53 -3.91 -33.57
C ALA A 128 9.84 -5.13 -34.45
N GLU A 129 9.79 -4.98 -35.77
CA GLU A 129 10.17 -6.04 -36.71
C GLU A 129 11.65 -6.44 -36.57
N LEU A 130 12.54 -5.48 -36.30
CA LEU A 130 13.95 -5.78 -36.04
C LEU A 130 14.13 -6.48 -34.68
N LEU A 131 13.42 -6.04 -33.64
CA LEU A 131 13.48 -6.67 -32.30
C LEU A 131 13.04 -8.14 -32.37
N GLU A 132 11.98 -8.46 -33.11
CA GLU A 132 11.54 -9.86 -33.31
C GLU A 132 12.62 -10.70 -34.02
N LYS A 133 13.26 -10.14 -35.06
CA LYS A 133 14.39 -10.79 -35.74
C LYS A 133 15.62 -10.96 -34.84
N ASP A 134 15.80 -10.04 -33.90
CA ASP A 134 16.87 -10.03 -32.90
C ASP A 134 16.57 -10.96 -31.71
N GLY A 135 15.44 -11.69 -31.73
CA GLY A 135 15.09 -12.70 -30.73
C GLY A 135 14.33 -12.18 -29.51
N TRP A 136 13.83 -10.94 -29.54
CA TRP A 136 12.96 -10.43 -28.49
C TRP A 136 11.58 -11.11 -28.51
N PRO A 137 10.89 -11.20 -27.35
CA PRO A 137 9.53 -11.70 -27.31
C PRO A 137 8.61 -10.87 -28.21
N GLU A 138 7.82 -11.54 -29.05
CA GLU A 138 6.86 -10.93 -29.96
C GLU A 138 5.88 -10.00 -29.21
N THR A 139 5.50 -10.37 -27.98
CA THR A 139 4.67 -9.54 -27.10
C THR A 139 5.30 -8.18 -26.81
N THR A 140 6.60 -8.14 -26.54
CA THR A 140 7.36 -6.91 -26.24
C THR A 140 7.50 -6.04 -27.47
N ALA A 141 7.85 -6.63 -28.62
CA ALA A 141 7.93 -5.90 -29.89
C ALA A 141 6.59 -5.25 -30.26
N ARG A 142 5.48 -6.00 -30.15
CA ARG A 142 4.13 -5.48 -30.37
C ARG A 142 3.76 -4.37 -29.38
N GLN A 143 4.15 -4.49 -28.11
CA GLN A 143 3.94 -3.44 -27.11
C GLN A 143 4.63 -2.13 -27.49
N ILE A 144 5.88 -2.19 -27.96
CA ILE A 144 6.64 -1.01 -28.44
C ILE A 144 5.99 -0.41 -29.69
N ALA A 145 5.59 -1.23 -30.66
CA ALA A 145 4.90 -0.77 -31.86
C ALA A 145 3.52 -0.16 -31.57
N ALA A 146 2.83 -0.63 -30.53
CA ALA A 146 1.51 -0.13 -30.14
C ALA A 146 1.57 1.17 -29.34
N PHE A 147 2.68 1.44 -28.64
CA PHE A 147 2.80 2.61 -27.77
C PHE A 147 2.67 3.94 -28.54
N ASP A 148 1.59 4.67 -28.31
CA ASP A 148 1.36 5.97 -28.94
C ASP A 148 1.45 7.10 -27.91
N PRO A 149 2.56 7.87 -27.85
CA PRO A 149 2.69 8.98 -26.91
C PRO A 149 1.77 10.17 -27.25
N TYR A 150 1.15 10.18 -28.43
CA TYR A 150 0.31 11.28 -28.91
C TYR A 150 -1.18 11.07 -28.60
N ASP A 151 -1.59 9.86 -28.20
CA ASP A 151 -2.93 9.60 -27.68
C ASP A 151 -3.02 10.05 -26.22
N GLN A 152 -3.74 11.14 -26.00
CA GLN A 152 -3.85 11.79 -24.70
C GLN A 152 -4.74 11.03 -23.69
N ASN A 153 -5.53 10.05 -24.16
CA ASN A 153 -6.47 9.29 -23.35
C ASN A 153 -6.00 7.86 -23.07
N HIS A 154 -4.95 7.41 -23.74
CA HIS A 154 -4.38 6.09 -23.58
C HIS A 154 -3.31 6.07 -22.48
N PHE A 155 -3.15 4.92 -21.81
CA PHE A 155 -2.01 4.64 -20.95
C PHE A 155 -1.41 3.28 -21.32
N ALA A 156 -0.09 3.16 -21.24
CA ALA A 156 0.59 1.89 -21.44
C ALA A 156 0.57 1.06 -20.15
N ASN A 157 0.34 -0.26 -20.26
CA ASN A 157 0.38 -1.16 -19.10
C ASN A 157 1.81 -1.56 -18.67
N TRP A 158 2.84 -0.91 -19.23
CA TRP A 158 4.26 -1.13 -18.97
C TRP A 158 5.00 0.22 -19.02
N PHE A 159 6.22 0.26 -18.49
CA PHE A 159 7.11 1.40 -18.56
C PHE A 159 8.56 0.98 -18.78
N ASP A 160 9.19 1.56 -19.80
CA ASP A 160 10.63 1.50 -20.01
C ASP A 160 11.15 2.90 -20.43
N PRO A 161 12.12 3.49 -19.71
CA PRO A 161 12.64 4.83 -20.00
C PRO A 161 13.37 4.92 -21.34
N GLU A 162 13.89 3.80 -21.84
CA GLU A 162 14.55 3.75 -23.13
C GLU A 162 13.54 3.98 -24.26
N TRP A 163 12.47 3.18 -24.28
CA TRP A 163 11.49 3.22 -25.36
C TRP A 163 10.55 4.43 -25.28
N MET A 164 10.28 4.91 -24.07
CA MET A 164 9.40 6.05 -23.87
C MET A 164 10.14 7.38 -23.93
N PHE A 165 11.37 7.46 -23.40
CA PHE A 165 12.11 8.73 -23.27
C PHE A 165 13.44 8.79 -24.02
N GLY A 166 13.92 7.68 -24.59
CA GLY A 166 15.24 7.61 -25.23
C GLY A 166 16.39 7.70 -24.23
N ILE A 167 16.17 7.23 -23.00
CA ILE A 167 17.12 7.27 -21.88
C ILE A 167 17.55 5.85 -21.50
N THR A 168 18.80 5.51 -21.81
CA THR A 168 19.44 4.23 -21.47
C THR A 168 20.36 4.31 -20.26
N SER A 169 20.89 5.50 -19.96
CA SER A 169 21.86 5.71 -18.88
C SER A 169 21.25 5.86 -17.50
N GLY A 170 19.93 5.97 -17.39
CA GLY A 170 19.21 6.26 -16.14
C GLY A 170 19.14 7.75 -15.81
N PHE A 171 18.70 8.07 -14.60
CA PHE A 171 18.47 9.44 -14.13
C PHE A 171 19.40 9.83 -12.98
N ASP A 172 19.81 11.09 -12.93
CA ASP A 172 20.58 11.63 -11.81
C ASP A 172 19.69 11.83 -10.57
N ILE A 173 18.41 12.15 -10.78
CA ILE A 173 17.42 12.37 -9.72
C ILE A 173 16.09 11.71 -10.13
N VAL A 174 15.47 10.99 -9.20
CA VAL A 174 14.09 10.51 -9.31
C VAL A 174 13.31 11.05 -8.11
N ILE A 175 12.25 11.81 -8.39
CA ILE A 175 11.36 12.35 -7.36
C ILE A 175 9.94 11.81 -7.56
N GLY A 176 9.17 11.70 -6.49
CA GLY A 176 7.81 11.18 -6.60
C GLY A 176 7.03 11.13 -5.30
N ASN A 177 5.72 10.97 -5.47
CA ASN A 177 4.78 10.68 -4.40
C ASN A 177 4.01 9.40 -4.78
N PRO A 178 4.62 8.21 -4.56
CA PRO A 178 4.01 6.95 -4.95
C PRO A 178 2.63 6.71 -4.29
N PRO A 179 1.74 5.89 -4.88
CA PRO A 179 0.41 5.68 -4.33
C PRO A 179 0.40 4.94 -2.98
N TYR A 180 -0.53 5.33 -2.09
CA TYR A 180 -0.68 4.75 -0.75
C TYR A 180 -1.79 3.69 -0.72
N ILE A 181 -1.53 2.56 -1.40
CA ILE A 181 -2.50 1.47 -1.57
C ILE A 181 -1.90 0.17 -1.04
N GLN A 182 -2.60 -0.46 -0.10
CA GLN A 182 -2.27 -1.80 0.40
C GLN A 182 -2.48 -2.85 -0.69
N LEU A 183 -1.50 -3.72 -0.90
CA LEU A 183 -1.51 -4.74 -1.96
C LEU A 183 -2.60 -5.80 -1.76
N GLN A 184 -3.00 -6.09 -0.51
CA GLN A 184 -4.07 -7.03 -0.20
C GLN A 184 -5.49 -6.50 -0.40
N LYS A 185 -5.67 -5.19 -0.67
CA LYS A 185 -7.01 -4.63 -0.97
C LYS A 185 -7.60 -5.27 -2.23
N ASN A 186 -8.92 -5.18 -2.37
CA ASN A 186 -9.68 -5.72 -3.51
C ASN A 186 -9.32 -7.19 -3.79
N SER A 187 -9.40 -8.05 -2.76
CA SER A 187 -9.06 -9.48 -2.84
C SER A 187 -7.62 -9.77 -3.33
N GLY A 188 -6.70 -8.83 -3.10
CA GLY A 188 -5.29 -8.96 -3.46
C GLY A 188 -5.03 -8.96 -4.97
N GLN A 189 -5.88 -8.31 -5.78
CA GLN A 189 -5.65 -8.19 -7.24
C GLN A 189 -4.26 -7.59 -7.55
N LEU A 190 -3.89 -6.50 -6.87
CA LEU A 190 -2.57 -5.87 -7.05
C LEU A 190 -1.45 -6.76 -6.54
N ALA A 191 -1.64 -7.44 -5.40
CA ALA A 191 -0.67 -8.42 -4.92
C ALA A 191 -0.39 -9.49 -5.98
N LYS A 192 -1.42 -10.09 -6.57
CA LYS A 192 -1.27 -11.12 -7.63
C LYS A 192 -0.59 -10.58 -8.89
N LEU A 193 -0.87 -9.33 -9.26
CA LEU A 193 -0.27 -8.68 -10.42
C LEU A 193 1.24 -8.47 -10.22
N TYR A 194 1.63 -7.93 -9.07
CA TYR A 194 3.02 -7.54 -8.80
C TYR A 194 3.90 -8.64 -8.21
N GLU A 195 3.30 -9.71 -7.67
CA GLU A 195 4.02 -10.90 -7.20
C GLU A 195 4.90 -11.52 -8.30
N LYS A 196 4.46 -11.43 -9.56
CA LYS A 196 5.19 -11.94 -10.74
C LYS A 196 6.34 -11.04 -11.21
N GLN A 197 6.49 -9.85 -10.64
CA GLN A 197 7.51 -8.88 -11.05
C GLN A 197 8.84 -9.03 -10.28
N ASN A 198 8.91 -9.99 -9.33
CA ASN A 198 10.12 -10.34 -8.58
C ASN A 198 10.80 -9.18 -7.82
N PHE A 199 10.01 -8.20 -7.34
CA PHE A 199 10.53 -7.15 -6.46
C PHE A 199 11.00 -7.73 -5.11
N GLN A 200 12.21 -7.39 -4.69
CA GLN A 200 12.76 -7.76 -3.38
C GLN A 200 11.94 -7.13 -2.24
N THR A 201 11.38 -5.94 -2.47
CA THR A 201 10.55 -5.24 -1.49
C THR A 201 9.11 -5.74 -1.42
N PHE A 202 8.72 -6.75 -2.22
CA PHE A 202 7.35 -7.26 -2.24
C PHE A 202 6.97 -7.96 -0.93
N ALA A 203 5.96 -7.40 -0.25
CA ALA A 203 5.25 -8.02 0.85
C ALA A 203 3.75 -7.98 0.55
N ARG A 204 3.08 -9.14 0.51
CA ARG A 204 1.65 -9.25 0.15
C ARG A 204 0.74 -8.37 1.02
N THR A 205 1.11 -8.17 2.29
CA THR A 205 0.38 -7.36 3.27
C THR A 205 0.82 -5.89 3.30
N GLY A 206 1.80 -5.52 2.47
CA GLY A 206 2.41 -4.20 2.44
C GLY A 206 1.75 -3.24 1.47
N ASP A 207 2.27 -2.02 1.44
CA ASP A 207 1.82 -0.96 0.54
C ASP A 207 2.61 -0.97 -0.77
N ILE A 208 1.93 -0.59 -1.86
CA ILE A 208 2.49 -0.56 -3.22
C ILE A 208 3.70 0.37 -3.36
N TYR A 209 3.80 1.44 -2.55
CA TYR A 209 4.94 2.36 -2.61
C TYR A 209 6.29 1.68 -2.31
N ALA A 210 6.28 0.54 -1.61
CA ALA A 210 7.50 -0.25 -1.37
C ALA A 210 8.13 -0.73 -2.69
N LEU A 211 7.29 -1.10 -3.67
CA LEU A 211 7.72 -1.51 -5.00
C LEU A 211 8.28 -0.32 -5.80
N PHE A 212 7.72 0.88 -5.59
CA PHE A 212 8.21 2.10 -6.22
C PHE A 212 9.60 2.47 -5.74
N TYR A 213 9.93 2.31 -4.45
CA TYR A 213 11.30 2.53 -3.98
C TYR A 213 12.32 1.68 -4.77
N GLU A 214 12.02 0.41 -4.97
CA GLU A 214 12.89 -0.48 -5.76
C GLU A 214 12.97 -0.04 -7.22
N LYS A 215 11.82 0.24 -7.85
CA LYS A 215 11.79 0.72 -9.24
C LYS A 215 12.53 2.05 -9.41
N GLY A 216 12.39 2.98 -8.47
CA GLY A 216 13.08 4.27 -8.47
C GLY A 216 14.60 4.10 -8.43
N MET A 217 15.10 3.19 -7.60
CA MET A 217 16.53 2.85 -7.55
C MET A 217 17.04 2.17 -8.82
N GLN A 218 16.22 1.35 -9.48
CA GLN A 218 16.56 0.76 -10.78
C GLN A 218 16.70 1.83 -11.88
N LEU A 219 15.93 2.91 -11.82
CA LEU A 219 15.97 4.00 -12.79
C LEU A 219 17.15 4.97 -12.60
N LEU A 220 17.76 4.99 -11.41
CA LEU A 220 18.88 5.89 -11.13
C LEU A 220 20.19 5.44 -11.77
N LYS A 221 21.00 6.43 -12.14
CA LYS A 221 22.45 6.28 -12.33
C LYS A 221 23.14 5.97 -11.01
N ASP A 222 24.37 5.47 -11.09
CA ASP A 222 25.24 5.39 -9.92
C ASP A 222 25.44 6.80 -9.32
N ASN A 223 25.38 6.88 -7.99
CA ASN A 223 25.35 8.09 -7.16
C ASN A 223 24.13 9.00 -7.34
N GLY A 224 23.14 8.61 -8.16
CA GLY A 224 21.88 9.33 -8.31
C GLY A 224 21.04 9.30 -7.03
N ILE A 225 20.11 10.26 -6.91
CA ILE A 225 19.29 10.48 -5.70
C ILE A 225 17.81 10.20 -5.98
N LEU A 226 17.22 9.35 -5.16
CA LEU A 226 15.78 9.11 -5.06
C LEU A 226 15.23 9.97 -3.92
N ALA A 227 14.15 10.72 -4.14
CA ALA A 227 13.45 11.42 -3.08
C ALA A 227 11.94 11.17 -3.18
N TYR A 228 11.41 10.36 -2.26
CA TYR A 228 9.99 10.00 -2.23
C TYR A 228 9.29 10.45 -0.97
N ILE A 229 8.05 10.87 -1.14
CA ILE A 229 7.08 11.10 -0.08
C ILE A 229 6.21 9.84 0.02
N THR A 230 6.23 9.14 1.17
CA THR A 230 5.44 7.93 1.40
C THR A 230 4.86 7.88 2.81
N SER A 231 4.04 6.88 3.13
CA SER A 231 3.62 6.67 4.52
C SER A 231 4.82 6.28 5.40
N ASN A 232 4.91 6.78 6.63
CA ASN A 232 5.97 6.39 7.57
C ASN A 232 5.79 4.97 8.16
N LYS A 233 4.67 4.29 7.89
CA LYS A 233 4.32 2.99 8.48
C LYS A 233 5.36 1.90 8.22
N TRP A 234 6.03 1.91 7.07
CA TRP A 234 7.09 0.95 6.74
C TRP A 234 8.24 0.96 7.75
N MET A 235 8.46 2.07 8.48
CA MET A 235 9.51 2.18 9.47
C MET A 235 9.31 1.20 10.63
N ARG A 236 8.05 0.90 10.98
CA ARG A 236 7.70 0.11 12.18
C ARG A 236 6.93 -1.19 11.86
N ALA A 237 6.14 -1.20 10.80
CA ALA A 237 5.28 -2.34 10.48
C ALA A 237 6.08 -3.56 9.99
N GLY A 238 5.56 -4.77 10.28
CA GLY A 238 6.18 -6.03 9.86
C GLY A 238 6.33 -6.17 8.34
N TYR A 239 5.36 -5.70 7.55
CA TYR A 239 5.46 -5.74 6.08
C TYR A 239 6.65 -4.92 5.54
N GLY A 240 7.12 -3.93 6.30
CA GLY A 240 8.21 -3.05 5.92
C GLY A 240 9.60 -3.68 6.05
N GLU A 241 9.72 -4.88 6.66
CA GLU A 241 11.00 -5.55 6.89
C GLU A 241 11.86 -5.66 5.63
N LYS A 242 11.28 -6.18 4.54
CA LYS A 242 11.96 -6.32 3.25
C LYS A 242 12.39 -4.96 2.66
N LEU A 243 11.57 -3.92 2.85
CA LEU A 243 11.90 -2.57 2.40
C LEU A 243 13.05 -1.97 3.21
N ARG A 244 13.07 -2.18 4.54
CA ARG A 244 14.17 -1.74 5.41
C ARG A 244 15.48 -2.43 5.06
N VAL A 245 15.45 -3.75 4.82
CA VAL A 245 16.60 -4.51 4.29
C VAL A 245 17.06 -3.93 2.97
N PHE A 246 16.15 -3.67 2.03
CA PHE A 246 16.48 -3.09 0.74
C PHE A 246 17.21 -1.75 0.87
N PHE A 247 16.79 -0.88 1.80
CA PHE A 247 17.49 0.40 2.03
C PHE A 247 18.93 0.25 2.51
N THR A 248 19.28 -0.84 3.20
CA THR A 248 20.66 -1.11 3.62
C THR A 248 21.60 -1.46 2.46
N LEU A 249 21.06 -1.80 1.29
CA LEU A 249 21.85 -2.07 0.09
C LEU A 249 22.39 -0.79 -0.57
N PHE A 250 21.95 0.39 -0.09
CA PHE A 250 22.25 1.70 -0.66
C PHE A 250 22.70 2.68 0.42
N ASN A 251 22.64 3.99 0.14
CA ASN A 251 22.98 5.03 1.10
C ASN A 251 21.77 5.92 1.43
N PRO A 252 21.02 5.64 2.51
CA PRO A 252 19.99 6.55 3.02
C PRO A 252 20.64 7.84 3.54
N ILE A 253 20.26 9.00 3.00
CA ILE A 253 20.89 10.30 3.33
C ILE A 253 20.06 11.08 4.34
N ILE A 254 18.77 11.27 4.05
CA ILE A 254 17.87 12.12 4.85
C ILE A 254 16.53 11.40 5.02
N LEU A 255 16.03 11.34 6.25
CA LEU A 255 14.69 10.87 6.58
C LEU A 255 13.95 11.94 7.38
N ILE A 256 12.88 12.48 6.81
CA ILE A 256 12.03 13.48 7.45
C ILE A 256 10.67 12.82 7.73
N ASP A 257 10.42 12.41 8.96
CA ASP A 257 9.08 12.01 9.41
C ASP A 257 8.28 13.29 9.67
N LEU A 258 7.22 13.52 8.90
CA LEU A 258 6.50 14.79 8.92
C LEU A 258 5.60 14.93 10.17
N GLY A 259 5.43 13.83 10.92
CA GLY A 259 4.58 13.77 12.11
C GLY A 259 3.09 13.74 11.77
N PRO A 260 2.22 13.73 12.79
CA PRO A 260 0.76 13.70 12.61
C PRO A 260 0.22 15.03 12.06
N ASP A 261 -0.92 15.02 11.36
CA ASP A 261 -1.65 16.22 10.89
C ASP A 261 -0.94 17.12 9.87
N VAL A 262 -0.13 16.57 8.97
CA VAL A 262 0.63 17.36 7.97
C VAL A 262 -0.25 17.81 6.80
N PHE A 263 -1.24 16.99 6.44
CA PHE A 263 -2.19 17.29 5.39
C PHE A 263 -3.58 17.36 6.01
N GLU A 264 -4.26 18.50 5.91
CA GLU A 264 -5.58 18.76 6.52
C GLU A 264 -6.63 17.68 6.19
N ASN A 265 -6.47 16.99 5.06
CA ASN A 265 -7.39 15.96 4.56
C ASN A 265 -6.79 14.54 4.51
N ALA A 266 -5.55 14.30 4.95
CA ALA A 266 -4.94 12.97 4.91
C ALA A 266 -4.70 12.41 6.32
N THR A 267 -5.31 11.26 6.60
CA THR A 267 -5.19 10.53 7.88
C THR A 267 -3.92 9.67 7.98
N VAL A 268 -3.02 9.76 7.00
CA VAL A 268 -1.84 8.90 6.91
C VAL A 268 -0.60 9.73 7.21
N ASP A 269 0.09 9.38 8.30
CA ASP A 269 1.40 9.93 8.60
C ASP A 269 2.39 9.60 7.49
N THR A 270 3.17 10.60 7.09
CA THR A 270 4.06 10.54 5.93
C THR A 270 5.48 10.88 6.31
N ASN A 271 6.42 10.37 5.52
CA ASN A 271 7.81 10.75 5.58
C ASN A 271 8.34 11.12 4.18
N ILE A 272 9.47 11.79 4.17
CA ILE A 272 10.30 12.03 2.98
C ILE A 272 11.61 11.29 3.19
N LEU A 273 11.95 10.37 2.30
CA LEU A 273 13.21 9.64 2.32
C LEU A 273 14.04 9.99 1.08
N PHE A 274 15.27 10.42 1.32
CA PHE A 274 16.31 10.60 0.32
C PHE A 274 17.25 9.39 0.35
N LEU A 275 17.36 8.69 -0.77
CA LEU A 275 18.18 7.50 -0.93
C LEU A 275 19.15 7.71 -2.10
N GLN A 276 20.43 7.44 -1.91
CA GLN A 276 21.42 7.52 -2.97
C GLN A 276 21.86 6.14 -3.42
N LYS A 277 21.96 5.96 -4.75
CA LYS A 277 22.44 4.73 -5.37
C LYS A 277 23.96 4.62 -5.27
N ASN A 278 24.43 4.28 -4.08
CA ASN A 278 25.84 4.01 -3.81
C ASN A 278 25.97 2.60 -3.19
N LYS A 279 27.18 2.07 -3.14
CA LYS A 279 27.46 0.77 -2.53
C LYS A 279 27.11 0.78 -1.02
N PRO A 280 26.77 -0.39 -0.45
CA PRO A 280 26.44 -0.52 0.96
C PRO A 280 27.55 0.04 1.86
N GLN A 281 27.17 0.72 2.94
CA GLN A 281 28.09 1.20 3.96
C GLN A 281 28.03 0.28 5.19
N THR A 282 29.17 0.05 5.84
CA THR A 282 29.23 -0.67 7.14
C THR A 282 28.69 0.16 8.29
N THR A 283 28.66 1.48 8.14
CA THR A 283 28.12 2.43 9.12
C THR A 283 27.41 3.53 8.36
N PHE A 284 26.11 3.71 8.63
CA PHE A 284 25.30 4.70 7.96
C PHE A 284 25.46 6.07 8.62
N GLN A 285 25.12 7.13 7.89
CA GLN A 285 25.10 8.52 8.38
C GLN A 285 23.75 9.16 8.03
N LEU A 286 22.66 8.41 8.25
CA LEU A 286 21.31 8.86 7.91
C LEU A 286 20.90 9.98 8.87
N LYS A 287 20.68 11.17 8.33
CA LYS A 287 20.14 12.30 9.08
C LYS A 287 18.63 12.17 9.18
N ALA A 288 18.11 11.92 10.37
CA ALA A 288 16.69 11.70 10.60
C ALA A 288 16.08 12.75 11.54
N ILE A 289 14.84 13.17 11.26
CA ILE A 289 14.08 14.08 12.12
C ILE A 289 12.60 13.71 12.10
N THR A 290 11.92 13.87 13.23
CA THR A 290 10.46 13.90 13.30
C THR A 290 10.02 15.34 13.54
N LEU A 291 9.30 15.93 12.60
CA LEU A 291 8.88 17.32 12.67
C LEU A 291 7.75 17.51 13.69
N GLN A 292 7.87 18.58 14.48
CA GLN A 292 6.78 19.11 15.29
C GLN A 292 5.97 20.15 14.50
N LYS A 293 4.79 20.52 15.01
CA LYS A 293 3.89 21.48 14.36
C LYS A 293 4.56 22.81 13.99
N ASN A 294 5.46 23.31 14.85
CA ASN A 294 6.15 24.59 14.65
C ASN A 294 7.29 24.51 13.61
N ASP A 295 7.86 23.33 13.38
CA ASP A 295 8.99 23.13 12.46
C ASP A 295 8.58 23.27 10.99
N ARG A 296 7.28 23.13 10.70
CA ARG A 296 6.73 23.10 9.33
C ARG A 296 6.90 24.40 8.56
N ASN A 297 7.06 25.52 9.25
CA ASN A 297 7.30 26.81 8.61
C ASN A 297 8.66 26.84 7.87
N ASN A 298 9.64 26.04 8.31
CA ASN A 298 10.93 25.91 7.66
C ASN A 298 11.58 24.55 7.94
N ILE A 299 11.16 23.54 7.16
CA ILE A 299 11.64 22.15 7.28
C ILE A 299 13.17 22.08 7.15
N ALA A 300 13.77 22.86 6.25
CA ALA A 300 15.22 22.85 6.04
C ALA A 300 15.97 23.32 7.29
N ARG A 301 15.49 24.39 7.93
CA ARG A 301 16.06 24.87 9.20
C ARG A 301 15.92 23.83 10.30
N ALA A 302 14.73 23.27 10.49
CA ALA A 302 14.49 22.26 11.52
C ALA A 302 15.40 21.04 11.33
N LEU A 303 15.53 20.56 10.09
CA LEU A 303 16.45 19.47 9.75
C LEU A 303 17.90 19.83 10.11
N LEU A 304 18.37 21.04 9.82
CA LEU A 304 19.75 21.45 10.13
C LEU A 304 20.03 21.58 11.63
N GLU A 305 19.02 22.00 12.41
CA GLU A 305 19.18 22.29 13.84
C GLU A 305 18.93 21.06 14.74
N GLN A 306 18.08 20.11 14.32
CA GLN A 306 17.50 19.11 15.24
C GLN A 306 17.62 17.65 14.77
N TYR A 307 18.29 17.37 13.64
CA TYR A 307 18.43 15.98 13.19
C TYR A 307 19.21 15.12 14.19
N THR A 308 18.86 13.84 14.23
CA THR A 308 19.65 12.77 14.85
C THR A 308 20.32 11.95 13.75
N THR A 309 21.49 11.38 14.04
CA THR A 309 22.16 10.45 13.12
C THR A 309 21.77 9.03 13.46
N LEU A 310 21.28 8.29 12.46
CA LEU A 310 21.04 6.85 12.57
C LEU A 310 22.19 6.09 11.90
N GLU A 311 22.97 5.38 12.70
CA GLU A 311 24.19 4.69 12.25
C GLU A 311 23.97 3.21 11.94
N LYS A 312 23.01 2.58 12.63
CA LYS A 312 22.65 1.17 12.49
C LYS A 312 21.29 1.04 11.83
N LEU A 313 21.27 0.71 10.55
CA LEU A 313 20.06 0.42 9.80
C LEU A 313 19.99 -1.07 9.54
N SER A 314 18.88 -1.70 9.92
CA SER A 314 18.66 -3.14 9.76
C SER A 314 17.23 -3.43 9.28
N ALA A 315 16.89 -4.72 9.22
CA ALA A 315 15.54 -5.21 9.03
C ALA A 315 14.58 -4.80 10.16
N ASP A 316 15.10 -4.44 11.33
CA ASP A 316 14.31 -4.06 12.51
C ASP A 316 13.64 -2.70 12.32
N ALA A 317 12.70 -2.37 13.22
CA ALA A 317 11.98 -1.12 13.15
C ALA A 317 12.94 0.09 13.28
N TRP A 318 12.80 1.06 12.38
CA TRP A 318 13.57 2.30 12.42
C TRP A 318 12.90 3.28 13.37
N PHE A 319 13.68 3.74 14.35
CA PHE A 319 13.24 4.66 15.38
C PHE A 319 14.06 5.95 15.29
N ILE A 320 13.37 7.07 15.11
CA ILE A 320 13.98 8.41 15.15
C ILE A 320 13.91 8.87 16.59
N GLY A 321 15.02 8.70 17.31
CA GLY A 321 15.17 9.18 18.68
C GLY A 321 16.52 9.83 18.89
N SER A 322 16.61 10.64 19.94
CA SER A 322 17.87 11.18 20.44
C SER A 322 18.86 10.07 20.77
N SER A 323 20.16 10.40 20.84
CA SER A 323 21.19 9.44 21.22
C SER A 323 20.90 8.77 22.57
N ALA A 324 20.34 9.53 23.53
CA ALA A 324 19.95 9.01 24.85
C ALA A 324 18.82 7.96 24.75
N GLU A 325 17.80 8.20 23.92
CA GLU A 325 16.69 7.26 23.73
C GLU A 325 17.14 6.01 22.97
N GLN A 326 18.05 6.14 22.00
CA GLN A 326 18.63 5.00 21.30
C GLN A 326 19.45 4.12 22.26
N GLN A 327 20.30 4.72 23.08
CA GLN A 327 21.06 3.99 24.11
C GLN A 327 20.15 3.31 25.14
N LEU A 328 19.05 3.98 25.52
CA LEU A 328 18.06 3.39 26.42
C LEU A 328 17.38 2.18 25.76
N LYS A 329 16.97 2.28 24.49
CA LYS A 329 16.41 1.18 23.73
C LYS A 329 17.38 0.00 23.65
N GLU A 330 18.63 0.23 23.27
CA GLU A 330 19.67 -0.82 23.21
C GLU A 330 19.89 -1.48 24.57
N LYS A 331 19.86 -0.70 25.67
CA LYS A 331 19.96 -1.23 27.03
C LYS A 331 18.77 -2.13 27.38
N ILE A 332 17.55 -1.71 27.02
CA ILE A 332 16.33 -2.50 27.25
C ILE A 332 16.38 -3.79 26.43
N GLU A 333 16.78 -3.75 25.17
CA GLU A 333 16.86 -4.93 24.30
C GLU A 333 17.97 -5.91 24.71
N ARG A 334 19.09 -5.40 25.26
CA ARG A 334 20.19 -6.24 25.73
C ARG A 334 19.87 -6.97 27.03
N ILE A 335 19.14 -6.33 27.94
CA ILE A 335 18.84 -6.88 29.27
C ILE A 335 17.51 -7.65 29.26
N GLY A 336 16.51 -7.12 28.54
CA GLY A 336 15.16 -7.64 28.49
C GLY A 336 15.04 -8.85 27.57
N LYS A 337 14.05 -9.69 27.86
CA LYS A 337 13.64 -10.79 26.99
C LYS A 337 12.47 -10.32 26.12
N PRO A 338 12.58 -10.33 24.77
CA PRO A 338 11.49 -9.94 23.88
C PRO A 338 10.22 -10.74 24.15
N LEU A 339 9.04 -10.09 24.11
CA LEU A 339 7.75 -10.73 24.40
C LEU A 339 7.51 -12.00 23.57
N LYS A 340 7.94 -12.01 22.30
CA LYS A 340 7.86 -13.17 21.40
C LYS A 340 8.61 -14.42 21.89
N ASP A 341 9.59 -14.24 22.77
CA ASP A 341 10.41 -15.33 23.30
C ASP A 341 9.87 -15.83 24.66
N TRP A 342 8.88 -15.14 25.23
CA TRP A 342 8.14 -15.63 26.39
C TRP A 342 7.12 -16.68 25.96
N ASP A 343 6.80 -17.59 26.87
CA ASP A 343 5.69 -18.54 26.69
C ASP A 343 4.35 -17.83 26.96
N VAL A 344 4.05 -16.83 26.14
CA VAL A 344 2.82 -16.04 26.16
C VAL A 344 2.16 -16.20 24.82
N LYS A 345 0.88 -16.57 24.83
CA LYS A 345 0.06 -16.68 23.64
C LYS A 345 -0.92 -15.52 23.63
N ILE A 346 -0.94 -14.79 22.52
CA ILE A 346 -1.82 -13.64 22.33
C ILE A 346 -2.93 -14.06 21.38
N TYR A 347 -4.16 -13.92 21.83
CA TYR A 347 -5.34 -14.31 21.09
C TYR A 347 -6.22 -13.12 20.78
N ARG A 348 -6.79 -13.10 19.58
CA ARG A 348 -7.76 -12.07 19.17
C ARG A 348 -9.16 -12.47 19.67
N GLY A 349 -9.96 -11.47 20.05
CA GLY A 349 -11.38 -11.63 20.32
C GLY A 349 -12.21 -12.07 19.10
N VAL A 350 -13.50 -12.29 19.32
CA VAL A 350 -14.40 -12.96 18.38
C VAL A 350 -14.74 -12.08 17.18
N LEU A 351 -14.54 -12.62 15.97
CA LEU A 351 -14.96 -11.98 14.72
C LEU A 351 -16.37 -12.46 14.33
N THR A 352 -17.38 -11.65 14.64
CA THR A 352 -18.78 -11.98 14.35
C THR A 352 -19.10 -11.90 12.87
N GLY A 353 -18.56 -10.92 12.15
CA GLY A 353 -18.89 -10.59 10.75
C GLY A 353 -20.26 -9.94 10.56
N LEU A 354 -21.07 -9.79 11.61
CA LEU A 354 -22.29 -8.99 11.66
C LEU A 354 -22.67 -8.78 13.14
N ASN A 355 -22.21 -7.67 13.73
CA ASN A 355 -22.40 -7.43 15.16
C ASN A 355 -23.88 -7.42 15.57
N GLU A 356 -24.77 -6.88 14.74
CA GLU A 356 -26.21 -6.77 15.02
C GLU A 356 -26.90 -8.12 15.26
N ALA A 357 -26.39 -9.19 14.62
CA ALA A 357 -26.97 -10.53 14.77
C ALA A 357 -26.43 -11.27 16.01
N PHE A 358 -25.15 -11.06 16.35
CA PHE A 358 -24.46 -11.86 17.36
C PHE A 358 -24.23 -11.14 18.68
N ILE A 359 -24.14 -9.81 18.69
CA ILE A 359 -23.95 -9.00 19.90
C ILE A 359 -25.31 -8.45 20.31
N ILE A 360 -25.84 -8.95 21.43
CA ILE A 360 -27.19 -8.66 21.91
C ILE A 360 -27.16 -7.98 23.28
N THR A 361 -28.21 -7.22 23.60
CA THR A 361 -28.38 -6.65 24.94
C THR A 361 -28.92 -7.69 25.93
N THR A 362 -28.89 -7.36 27.21
CA THR A 362 -29.47 -8.21 28.27
C THR A 362 -30.97 -8.43 28.06
N GLU A 363 -31.69 -7.42 27.57
CA GLU A 363 -33.12 -7.51 27.26
C GLU A 363 -33.36 -8.53 26.14
N LYS A 364 -32.61 -8.44 25.04
CA LYS A 364 -32.75 -9.39 23.92
C LYS A 364 -32.32 -10.81 24.31
N ARG A 365 -31.29 -10.96 25.15
CA ARG A 365 -30.92 -12.27 25.75
C ARG A 365 -32.11 -12.87 26.49
N ASN A 366 -32.76 -12.09 27.35
CA ASN A 366 -33.88 -12.57 28.15
C ASN A 366 -35.10 -12.92 27.28
N GLU A 367 -35.35 -12.14 26.21
CA GLU A 367 -36.37 -12.45 25.21
C GLU A 367 -36.13 -13.81 24.54
N ILE A 368 -34.89 -14.07 24.08
CA ILE A 368 -34.53 -15.34 23.46
C ILE A 368 -34.69 -16.51 24.44
N LEU A 369 -34.23 -16.35 25.68
CA LEU A 369 -34.32 -17.39 26.71
C LEU A 369 -35.77 -17.66 27.14
N ALA A 370 -36.66 -16.66 27.07
CA ALA A 370 -38.09 -16.83 27.35
C ALA A 370 -38.79 -17.65 26.25
N ASN A 371 -38.29 -17.61 25.02
CA ASN A 371 -38.80 -18.38 23.89
C ASN A 371 -38.23 -19.80 23.82
N CYS A 372 -37.27 -20.16 24.69
CA CYS A 372 -36.71 -21.51 24.75
C CYS A 372 -37.67 -22.48 25.45
N SER A 373 -37.73 -23.71 24.95
CA SER A 373 -38.43 -24.80 25.64
C SER A 373 -37.77 -25.15 26.98
N VAL A 374 -38.58 -25.26 28.03
CA VAL A 374 -38.19 -25.68 29.38
C VAL A 374 -38.58 -27.12 29.71
N ALA A 375 -39.09 -27.88 28.73
CA ALA A 375 -39.48 -29.28 28.95
C ALA A 375 -38.24 -30.15 29.26
N GLU A 376 -38.37 -31.04 30.25
CA GLU A 376 -37.32 -32.00 30.63
C GLU A 376 -36.84 -32.79 29.40
N ALA A 377 -35.53 -32.75 29.15
CA ALA A 377 -34.95 -33.34 27.97
C ALA A 377 -34.50 -34.77 28.24
N SER A 378 -35.20 -35.74 27.67
CA SER A 378 -34.71 -37.13 27.56
C SER A 378 -33.62 -37.31 26.48
N ARG A 379 -33.24 -36.23 25.78
CA ARG A 379 -32.27 -36.19 24.67
C ARG A 379 -31.25 -35.06 24.92
N PHE A 380 -30.13 -35.06 24.16
CA PHE A 380 -29.12 -33.99 24.20
C PHE A 380 -28.43 -33.77 25.56
N GLY A 381 -28.01 -34.87 26.20
CA GLY A 381 -27.23 -34.80 27.44
C GLY A 381 -28.04 -34.42 28.69
N GLY A 382 -29.37 -34.45 28.62
CA GLY A 382 -30.25 -34.16 29.77
C GLY A 382 -30.54 -32.68 30.00
N LEU A 383 -29.95 -31.78 29.20
CA LEU A 383 -30.15 -30.34 29.31
C LEU A 383 -31.40 -29.90 28.55
N THR A 384 -32.14 -28.94 29.08
CA THR A 384 -33.22 -28.23 28.38
C THR A 384 -32.66 -27.35 27.24
N GLU A 385 -33.51 -26.90 26.32
CA GLU A 385 -33.09 -25.92 25.31
C GLU A 385 -32.57 -24.63 25.96
N ARG A 386 -33.24 -24.18 27.02
CA ARG A 386 -32.85 -22.97 27.74
C ARG A 386 -31.45 -23.07 28.33
N GLU A 387 -31.11 -24.18 28.99
CA GLU A 387 -29.77 -24.39 29.56
C GLU A 387 -28.68 -24.44 28.49
N ARG A 388 -28.93 -25.15 27.38
CA ARG A 388 -27.98 -25.18 26.25
C ARG A 388 -27.81 -23.79 25.62
N THR A 389 -28.91 -23.07 25.44
CA THR A 389 -28.90 -21.71 24.87
C THR A 389 -28.17 -20.72 25.78
N GLU A 390 -28.40 -20.79 27.08
CA GLU A 390 -27.70 -19.98 28.07
C GLU A 390 -26.19 -20.25 28.05
N ALA A 391 -25.77 -21.52 27.88
CA ALA A 391 -24.37 -21.90 27.82
C ALA A 391 -23.59 -21.31 26.63
N ILE A 392 -24.26 -20.95 25.53
CA ILE A 392 -23.62 -20.36 24.34
C ILE A 392 -23.75 -18.83 24.26
N ILE A 393 -24.52 -18.20 25.15
CA ILE A 393 -24.62 -16.74 25.26
C ILE A 393 -23.65 -16.25 26.33
N LYS A 394 -22.53 -15.66 25.89
CA LYS A 394 -21.42 -15.28 26.78
C LYS A 394 -21.34 -13.76 26.96
N PRO A 395 -20.97 -13.23 28.13
CA PRO A 395 -20.75 -11.79 28.29
C PRO A 395 -19.58 -11.35 27.40
N ILE A 396 -19.69 -10.17 26.78
CA ILE A 396 -18.66 -9.63 25.87
C ILE A 396 -18.20 -8.24 26.29
N LEU A 397 -16.88 -8.00 26.22
CA LEU A 397 -16.25 -6.69 26.38
C LEU A 397 -15.80 -6.13 25.03
N ARG A 398 -15.94 -4.82 24.87
CA ARG A 398 -15.35 -4.02 23.78
C ARG A 398 -14.20 -3.20 24.35
N GLY A 399 -13.37 -2.62 23.49
CA GLY A 399 -12.18 -1.87 23.92
C GLY A 399 -12.49 -0.74 24.90
N ARG A 400 -13.60 -0.02 24.69
CA ARG A 400 -14.05 1.05 25.60
C ARG A 400 -14.49 0.56 26.99
N ASP A 401 -14.83 -0.72 27.09
CA ASP A 401 -15.27 -1.37 28.33
C ASP A 401 -14.05 -1.85 29.16
N ILE A 402 -12.85 -1.91 28.57
CA ILE A 402 -11.59 -2.27 29.24
C ILE A 402 -10.93 -0.98 29.78
N LYS A 403 -10.53 -0.99 31.05
CA LYS A 403 -9.86 0.12 31.72
C LYS A 403 -8.52 -0.34 32.27
N ARG A 404 -7.74 0.63 32.75
CA ARG A 404 -6.50 0.33 33.46
C ARG A 404 -6.82 -0.36 34.79
N TYR A 405 -6.46 -1.63 34.89
CA TYR A 405 -6.62 -2.51 36.05
C TYR A 405 -8.05 -3.01 36.37
N TYR A 406 -9.08 -2.61 35.59
CA TYR A 406 -10.45 -3.13 35.76
C TYR A 406 -11.23 -3.07 34.44
N TYR A 407 -12.43 -3.64 34.39
CA TYR A 407 -13.34 -3.52 33.25
C TYR A 407 -14.77 -3.18 33.70
N GLU A 408 -15.54 -2.53 32.82
CA GLU A 408 -16.93 -2.13 33.03
C GLU A 408 -17.81 -2.83 32.01
N TRP A 409 -18.39 -3.97 32.40
CA TRP A 409 -19.25 -4.73 31.50
C TRP A 409 -20.55 -3.97 31.21
N ALA A 410 -20.80 -3.71 29.92
CA ALA A 410 -21.89 -2.86 29.45
C ALA A 410 -23.25 -3.58 29.30
N GLY A 411 -23.43 -4.75 29.92
CA GLY A 411 -24.67 -5.54 29.76
C GLY A 411 -24.85 -6.17 28.38
N LEU A 412 -23.75 -6.34 27.63
CA LEU A 412 -23.73 -6.92 26.28
C LEU A 412 -23.30 -8.38 26.29
N TRP A 413 -23.88 -9.14 25.38
CA TRP A 413 -23.66 -10.57 25.26
C TRP A 413 -23.32 -10.92 23.82
N VAL A 414 -22.54 -11.98 23.62
CA VAL A 414 -22.29 -12.59 22.31
C VAL A 414 -22.93 -13.96 22.24
N ILE A 415 -23.66 -14.22 21.16
CA ILE A 415 -24.12 -15.56 20.80
C ILE A 415 -22.93 -16.29 20.15
N PHE A 416 -22.28 -17.19 20.89
CA PHE A 416 -21.07 -17.86 20.42
C PHE A 416 -21.40 -19.10 19.60
N ILE A 417 -21.24 -18.99 18.26
CA ILE A 417 -21.52 -20.08 17.32
C ILE A 417 -20.26 -20.42 16.50
N PRO A 418 -19.51 -21.48 16.86
CA PRO A 418 -18.36 -21.93 16.09
C PRO A 418 -18.78 -22.54 14.74
N TRP A 419 -17.81 -22.84 13.88
CA TRP A 419 -18.07 -23.53 12.62
C TRP A 419 -18.65 -24.93 12.86
N HIS A 420 -19.56 -25.36 11.98
CA HIS A 420 -20.26 -26.65 12.06
C HIS A 420 -21.14 -26.85 13.30
N PHE A 421 -21.41 -25.81 14.09
CA PHE A 421 -22.26 -25.90 15.27
C PHE A 421 -23.64 -26.52 14.95
N PRO A 422 -24.18 -27.45 15.78
CA PRO A 422 -23.63 -27.94 17.05
C PRO A 422 -22.59 -29.07 16.90
N LEU A 423 -22.28 -29.52 15.69
CA LEU A 423 -21.34 -30.61 15.38
C LEU A 423 -19.88 -30.15 15.25
N HIS A 424 -19.50 -29.08 15.92
CA HIS A 424 -18.18 -28.43 15.83
C HIS A 424 -16.99 -29.30 16.30
N GLU A 425 -17.25 -30.40 16.99
CA GLU A 425 -16.24 -31.41 17.35
C GLU A 425 -16.00 -32.45 16.24
N ASP A 426 -16.87 -32.53 15.23
CA ASP A 426 -16.73 -33.46 14.11
C ASP A 426 -15.76 -32.90 13.06
N THR A 427 -14.50 -33.32 13.15
CA THR A 427 -13.42 -32.88 12.24
C THR A 427 -13.55 -33.42 10.82
N SER A 428 -14.53 -34.29 10.53
CA SER A 428 -14.79 -34.79 9.17
C SER A 428 -15.61 -33.81 8.33
N ILE A 429 -16.30 -32.87 8.95
CA ILE A 429 -17.13 -31.88 8.25
C ILE A 429 -16.21 -30.82 7.63
N GLN A 430 -16.41 -30.58 6.33
CA GLN A 430 -15.71 -29.52 5.60
C GLN A 430 -16.72 -28.61 4.90
N GLY A 431 -16.53 -27.30 5.04
CA GLY A 431 -17.44 -26.31 4.48
C GLY A 431 -18.84 -26.35 5.10
N ALA A 432 -19.78 -25.62 4.49
CA ALA A 432 -21.14 -25.53 5.00
C ALA A 432 -21.84 -26.89 5.00
N SER A 433 -22.36 -27.29 6.17
CA SER A 433 -23.03 -28.57 6.37
C SER A 433 -24.54 -28.40 6.56
N GLU A 434 -25.33 -28.93 5.62
CA GLU A 434 -26.79 -29.03 5.79
C GLU A 434 -27.17 -29.89 7.00
N LYS A 435 -26.34 -30.88 7.33
CA LYS A 435 -26.53 -31.72 8.52
C LYS A 435 -26.39 -30.88 9.80
N ALA A 436 -25.37 -30.01 9.86
CA ALA A 436 -25.18 -29.11 11.00
C ALA A 436 -26.37 -28.13 11.12
N GLU A 437 -26.84 -27.55 10.02
CA GLU A 437 -28.00 -26.64 10.03
C GLU A 437 -29.28 -27.30 10.55
N LYS A 438 -29.57 -28.53 10.11
CA LYS A 438 -30.73 -29.31 10.60
C LYS A 438 -30.62 -29.62 12.09
N GLU A 439 -29.43 -30.01 12.57
CA GLU A 439 -29.22 -30.25 14.00
C GLU A 439 -29.28 -28.97 14.82
N PHE A 440 -28.78 -27.85 14.29
CA PHE A 440 -28.87 -26.54 14.93
C PHE A 440 -30.33 -26.11 15.10
N GLN A 441 -31.14 -26.19 14.03
CA GLN A 441 -32.57 -25.87 14.08
C GLN A 441 -33.33 -26.73 15.11
N LYS A 442 -32.93 -28.00 15.26
CA LYS A 442 -33.57 -28.95 16.18
C LYS A 442 -33.15 -28.74 17.64
N GLN A 443 -31.87 -28.43 17.88
CA GLN A 443 -31.30 -28.34 19.22
C GLN A 443 -31.41 -26.93 19.83
N TYR A 444 -31.47 -25.89 19.00
CA TYR A 444 -31.50 -24.47 19.41
C TYR A 444 -32.53 -23.66 18.60
N PRO A 445 -33.82 -24.06 18.55
CA PRO A 445 -34.82 -23.40 17.72
C PRO A 445 -34.99 -21.90 18.02
N ALA A 446 -34.88 -21.46 19.29
CA ALA A 446 -34.98 -20.05 19.65
C ALA A 446 -33.85 -19.19 19.03
N ILE A 447 -32.59 -19.63 19.17
CA ILE A 447 -31.44 -18.92 18.57
C ILE A 447 -31.48 -19.02 17.05
N TYR A 448 -31.85 -20.17 16.50
CA TYR A 448 -32.01 -20.35 15.06
C TYR A 448 -33.01 -19.33 14.50
N SER A 449 -34.17 -19.17 15.16
CA SER A 449 -35.18 -18.20 14.77
C SER A 449 -34.65 -16.76 14.82
N HIS A 450 -33.94 -16.38 15.89
CA HIS A 450 -33.31 -15.05 16.00
C HIS A 450 -32.33 -14.78 14.85
N LEU A 451 -31.43 -15.72 14.56
CA LEU A 451 -30.46 -15.54 13.47
C LEU A 451 -31.10 -15.57 12.09
N LEU A 452 -32.23 -16.26 11.93
CA LEU A 452 -32.96 -16.35 10.68
C LEU A 452 -33.43 -14.97 10.17
N GLU A 453 -33.75 -14.04 11.08
CA GLU A 453 -34.07 -12.65 10.77
C GLU A 453 -32.93 -11.94 10.03
N PHE A 454 -31.69 -12.38 10.26
CA PHE A 454 -30.49 -11.84 9.64
C PHE A 454 -29.96 -12.72 8.50
N LYS A 455 -30.69 -13.76 8.05
CA LYS A 455 -30.18 -14.74 7.07
C LYS A 455 -29.65 -14.09 5.79
N GLU A 456 -30.35 -13.11 5.25
CA GLU A 456 -29.95 -12.38 4.04
C GLU A 456 -28.57 -11.71 4.16
N PRO A 457 -28.35 -10.77 5.11
CA PRO A 457 -27.03 -10.18 5.30
C PRO A 457 -25.99 -11.21 5.74
N LEU A 458 -26.34 -12.18 6.59
CA LEU A 458 -25.42 -13.22 7.04
C LEU A 458 -24.94 -14.13 5.89
N SER A 459 -25.81 -14.44 4.93
CA SER A 459 -25.50 -15.30 3.78
C SER A 459 -24.62 -14.62 2.72
N LYS A 460 -24.59 -13.28 2.73
CA LYS A 460 -23.73 -12.45 1.86
C LYS A 460 -22.31 -12.30 2.39
N ARG A 461 -22.07 -12.68 3.65
CA ARG A 461 -20.73 -12.72 4.25
C ARG A 461 -19.86 -13.77 3.53
N ASN A 462 -18.55 -13.53 3.45
CA ASN A 462 -17.53 -14.49 3.00
C ASN A 462 -17.55 -14.95 1.51
N LYS A 463 -18.17 -14.22 0.56
CA LYS A 463 -18.08 -14.62 -0.87
C LYS A 463 -16.72 -14.30 -1.52
N GLU A 464 -16.01 -13.27 -1.08
CA GLU A 464 -14.85 -12.73 -1.82
C GLU A 464 -13.49 -12.90 -1.12
N GLU A 465 -13.46 -13.32 0.15
CA GLU A 465 -12.27 -13.21 1.01
C GLU A 465 -11.51 -14.53 1.23
N THR A 466 -12.20 -15.68 1.31
CA THR A 466 -11.58 -16.97 1.72
C THR A 466 -11.76 -18.11 0.73
N GLY A 467 -12.70 -18.01 -0.20
CA GLY A 467 -13.07 -19.12 -1.10
C GLY A 467 -13.74 -20.33 -0.41
N ILE A 468 -13.95 -20.27 0.90
CA ILE A 468 -14.57 -21.33 1.72
C ILE A 468 -15.79 -20.75 2.42
N ARG A 469 -16.95 -21.40 2.25
CA ARG A 469 -18.22 -21.00 2.85
C ARG A 469 -18.51 -21.92 4.03
N TYR A 470 -18.62 -21.36 5.23
CA TYR A 470 -19.20 -22.03 6.39
C TYR A 470 -20.69 -21.72 6.48
N GLU A 471 -21.38 -22.34 7.44
CA GLU A 471 -22.80 -22.15 7.63
C GLU A 471 -23.13 -20.67 7.89
N TRP A 472 -24.21 -20.18 7.27
CA TRP A 472 -24.54 -18.76 7.29
C TRP A 472 -24.75 -18.20 8.71
N TYR A 473 -25.13 -19.06 9.66
CA TYR A 473 -25.38 -18.73 11.06
C TYR A 473 -24.13 -18.81 11.96
N ALA A 474 -22.97 -19.22 11.43
CA ALA A 474 -21.74 -19.30 12.22
C ALA A 474 -20.97 -17.97 12.24
N LEU A 475 -20.04 -17.85 13.19
CA LEU A 475 -19.12 -16.70 13.28
C LEU A 475 -18.12 -16.67 12.09
N GLN A 476 -17.73 -15.48 11.64
CA GLN A 476 -17.01 -15.29 10.37
C GLN A 476 -15.58 -15.89 10.36
N ARG A 477 -14.85 -15.72 11.46
CA ARG A 477 -13.63 -16.47 11.77
C ARG A 477 -13.75 -16.87 13.22
N CYS A 478 -13.96 -18.16 13.45
CA CYS A 478 -14.04 -18.66 14.80
C CYS A 478 -12.65 -18.63 15.44
N ALA A 479 -12.63 -18.32 16.73
CA ALA A 479 -11.56 -18.74 17.61
C ALA A 479 -11.60 -20.27 17.83
N ALA A 480 -12.14 -21.10 16.92
CA ALA A 480 -12.49 -22.50 17.25
C ALA A 480 -11.29 -23.34 17.71
N THR A 481 -10.07 -22.98 17.34
CA THR A 481 -8.86 -23.66 17.84
C THR A 481 -8.43 -23.20 19.23
N TYR A 482 -8.89 -22.05 19.71
CA TYR A 482 -8.47 -21.46 20.99
C TYR A 482 -9.62 -20.88 21.81
N TYR A 483 -10.88 -21.18 21.49
CA TYR A 483 -12.02 -20.70 22.27
C TYR A 483 -12.01 -21.16 23.73
N PRO A 484 -11.43 -22.32 24.10
CA PRO A 484 -11.30 -22.69 25.51
C PRO A 484 -10.44 -21.69 26.31
N GLU A 485 -9.63 -20.86 25.64
CA GLU A 485 -8.86 -19.81 26.30
C GLU A 485 -9.76 -18.67 26.83
N PHE A 486 -10.95 -18.45 26.25
CA PHE A 486 -11.92 -17.51 26.82
C PHE A 486 -12.53 -18.02 28.14
N GLU A 487 -12.50 -19.33 28.37
CA GLU A 487 -12.96 -19.97 29.60
C GLU A 487 -11.90 -19.97 30.71
N LYS A 488 -10.74 -19.32 30.48
CA LYS A 488 -9.69 -19.11 31.48
C LYS A 488 -9.61 -17.65 31.90
N GLU A 489 -9.02 -17.42 33.06
CA GLU A 489 -8.55 -16.10 33.48
C GLU A 489 -7.46 -15.59 32.53
N LYS A 490 -7.47 -14.30 32.24
CA LYS A 490 -6.67 -13.72 31.15
C LYS A 490 -6.43 -12.23 31.34
N VAL A 491 -5.39 -11.68 30.70
CA VAL A 491 -5.14 -10.24 30.66
C VAL A 491 -5.66 -9.71 29.34
N VAL A 492 -6.55 -8.73 29.38
CA VAL A 492 -7.23 -8.21 28.18
C VAL A 492 -6.83 -6.78 27.87
N TYR A 493 -6.80 -6.46 26.58
CA TYR A 493 -6.44 -5.13 26.10
C TYR A 493 -7.02 -4.82 24.72
N GLY A 494 -7.21 -3.54 24.42
CA GLY A 494 -7.70 -3.05 23.14
C GLY A 494 -6.58 -2.89 22.12
N GLN A 495 -6.91 -3.06 20.84
CA GLN A 495 -6.01 -2.78 19.72
C GLN A 495 -5.70 -1.28 19.58
N PHE A 496 -6.70 -0.44 19.87
CA PHE A 496 -6.63 1.00 19.76
C PHE A 496 -6.88 1.59 21.13
N GLN A 497 -5.89 2.30 21.67
CA GLN A 497 -5.97 2.91 22.99
C GLN A 497 -5.21 4.23 23.00
N ASP A 498 -5.77 5.24 23.66
CA ASP A 498 -5.08 6.51 23.90
C ASP A 498 -4.10 6.40 25.07
N TYR A 499 -4.37 5.47 25.99
CA TYR A 499 -3.56 5.18 27.16
C TYR A 499 -3.34 3.68 27.31
N ALA A 500 -2.36 3.31 28.11
CA ALA A 500 -2.01 1.92 28.38
C ALA A 500 -3.09 1.26 29.28
N GLU A 501 -4.16 0.75 28.67
CA GLU A 501 -5.35 0.22 29.34
C GLU A 501 -5.39 -1.32 29.24
N TYR A 502 -4.93 -1.99 30.29
CA TYR A 502 -4.96 -3.45 30.39
C TYR A 502 -5.66 -3.85 31.68
N SER A 503 -6.43 -4.92 31.64
CA SER A 503 -7.13 -5.44 32.82
C SER A 503 -6.98 -6.95 32.95
N PHE A 504 -6.96 -7.43 34.18
CA PHE A 504 -7.26 -8.83 34.44
C PHE A 504 -8.75 -9.07 34.20
N CYS A 505 -9.08 -10.19 33.57
CA CYS A 505 -10.44 -10.55 33.18
C CYS A 505 -10.71 -11.99 33.61
N GLU A 506 -11.88 -12.21 34.20
CA GLU A 506 -12.31 -13.50 34.71
C GLU A 506 -12.58 -14.51 33.56
N ALA A 507 -12.65 -15.78 33.95
CA ALA A 507 -13.07 -16.86 33.05
C ALA A 507 -14.48 -16.64 32.49
N GLY A 508 -14.71 -17.05 31.25
CA GLY A 508 -16.03 -17.03 30.61
C GLY A 508 -16.45 -15.70 29.99
N ILE A 509 -15.61 -14.65 30.10
CA ILE A 509 -15.84 -13.35 29.44
C ILE A 509 -15.15 -13.32 28.07
N TYR A 510 -15.91 -12.97 27.05
CA TYR A 510 -15.49 -12.92 25.66
C TYR A 510 -15.12 -11.49 25.25
N LEU A 511 -14.35 -11.37 24.17
CA LEU A 511 -13.85 -10.10 23.65
C LEU A 511 -14.36 -9.86 22.23
N SER A 512 -14.57 -8.59 21.87
CA SER A 512 -14.84 -8.22 20.48
C SER A 512 -13.57 -8.30 19.61
N SER A 513 -13.75 -8.15 18.31
CA SER A 513 -12.69 -8.46 17.33
C SER A 513 -11.51 -7.48 17.35
N ASN A 514 -11.56 -6.38 18.10
CA ASN A 514 -10.48 -5.40 18.17
C ASN A 514 -9.77 -5.46 19.52
N GLU A 515 -9.98 -6.52 20.27
CA GLU A 515 -9.42 -6.73 21.60
C GLU A 515 -8.65 -8.05 21.61
N TYR A 516 -7.65 -8.11 22.48
CA TYR A 516 -6.73 -9.23 22.61
C TYR A 516 -6.68 -9.71 24.06
N MET A 517 -6.34 -10.98 24.22
CA MET A 517 -6.11 -11.64 25.50
C MET A 517 -4.82 -12.45 25.53
#